data_AF-A0A0F6NRT3-F1
#
_entry.id   AF-A0A0F6NRT3-F1
#
_cell.length_a   1.000
_cell.length_b   1.000
_cell.length_c   1.000
_cell.angle_alpha   90.00
_cell.angle_beta   90.00
_cell.angle_gamma   90.00
#
_symmetry.space_group_name_H-M   'P 1'
#
loop_
_entity.id
_entity.type
_entity.pdbx_description
1 polymer ?
#
loop_
_entity_poly.entity_id
_entity_poly.type
_entity_poly.pdbx_seq_one_letter_code
_entity_poly.pdbx_strand_id
1 'polypeptide(L)'
;AQPFRMASATANCAKIVEYAVNNGYDHVVGMQMGPNTGDPREFADFEQLFQAWVQQMEWLFSTLVRTVNLGRYMDPELYGRPFLSATYERAVESGLDAVSPEGERGNCWITAFTWVENVDSLAAVKKLVFDDKKYTMDQLITALEANWEGYEEMRLDFVKKA
;
A
#
# COMPACT_ATOMS: atom_id res chain seq x y z
N ALA A 1 -16.06 25.86 9.71
CA ALA A 1 -16.15 24.50 10.28
C ALA A 1 -15.42 23.48 9.41
N GLN A 2 -14.68 22.51 9.97
CA GLN A 2 -14.03 21.47 9.17
C GLN A 2 -15.07 20.49 8.59
N PRO A 3 -14.91 20.04 7.33
CA PRO A 3 -15.83 19.09 6.71
C PRO A 3 -15.77 17.71 7.39
N PHE A 4 -16.77 16.88 7.14
CA PHE A 4 -16.76 15.46 7.53
C PHE A 4 -15.45 14.79 7.09
N ARG A 5 -14.75 14.18 8.05
CA ARG A 5 -13.40 13.65 7.87
C ARG A 5 -13.45 12.13 7.79
N MET A 6 -12.95 11.58 6.68
CA MET A 6 -12.74 10.15 6.51
C MET A 6 -11.42 9.93 5.76
N ALA A 7 -10.78 8.78 5.97
CA ALA A 7 -9.59 8.40 5.21
C ALA A 7 -9.96 8.22 3.74
N SER A 8 -9.13 8.73 2.82
CA SER A 8 -9.32 8.53 1.38
C SER A 8 -8.89 7.13 0.95
N ALA A 9 -8.09 6.44 1.76
CA ALA A 9 -7.80 5.03 1.61
C ALA A 9 -7.27 4.47 2.94
N THR A 10 -7.43 3.16 3.12
CA THR A 10 -6.72 2.40 4.15
C THR A 10 -6.05 1.23 3.46
N ALA A 11 -4.73 1.14 3.55
CA ALA A 11 -3.92 0.19 2.80
C ALA A 11 -3.11 -0.70 3.74
N ASN A 12 -3.04 -2.00 3.43
CA ASN A 12 -1.97 -2.86 3.91
C ASN A 12 -0.74 -2.62 3.03
N CYS A 13 0.22 -1.86 3.52
CA CYS A 13 1.39 -1.47 2.74
C CYS A 13 2.44 -2.58 2.62
N ALA A 14 2.40 -3.63 3.45
CA ALA A 14 3.33 -4.76 3.30
C ALA A 14 3.12 -5.50 1.97
N LYS A 15 1.89 -5.43 1.42
CA LYS A 15 1.60 -5.95 0.07
C LYS A 15 2.43 -5.29 -1.03
N ILE A 16 2.88 -4.05 -0.85
CA ILE A 16 3.64 -3.33 -1.88
C ILE A 16 4.98 -4.05 -2.14
N VAL A 17 5.73 -4.38 -1.08
CA VAL A 17 7.00 -5.10 -1.24
C VAL A 17 6.79 -6.55 -1.68
N GLU A 18 5.72 -7.22 -1.21
CA GLU A 18 5.34 -8.54 -1.73
C GLU A 18 5.09 -8.52 -3.24
N TYR A 19 4.37 -7.52 -3.73
CA TYR A 19 4.11 -7.36 -5.16
C TYR A 19 5.37 -7.00 -5.94
N ALA A 20 6.28 -6.21 -5.37
CA ALA A 20 7.54 -5.88 -6.02
C ALA A 20 8.42 -7.13 -6.24
N VAL A 21 8.41 -8.09 -5.31
CA VAL A 21 9.16 -9.35 -5.42
C VAL A 21 8.38 -10.52 -6.04
N ASN A 22 7.12 -10.30 -6.43
CA ASN A 22 6.29 -11.30 -7.11
C ASN A 22 5.68 -10.78 -8.42
N ASN A 23 6.28 -9.74 -9.02
CA ASN A 23 5.83 -9.15 -10.28
C ASN A 23 4.32 -8.77 -10.27
N GLY A 24 3.80 -8.28 -9.14
CA GLY A 24 2.40 -7.90 -8.94
C GLY A 24 1.42 -9.03 -8.63
N TYR A 25 1.87 -10.29 -8.62
CA TYR A 25 1.02 -11.43 -8.31
C TYR A 25 0.81 -11.57 -6.80
N ASP A 26 -0.44 -11.78 -6.38
CA ASP A 26 -0.79 -12.04 -4.98
C ASP A 26 -1.07 -13.54 -4.78
N HIS A 27 -0.20 -14.22 -4.02
CA HIS A 27 -0.33 -15.65 -3.75
C HIS A 27 -1.44 -16.00 -2.76
N VAL A 28 -1.87 -15.05 -1.92
CA VAL A 28 -2.99 -15.24 -0.98
C VAL A 28 -4.31 -15.20 -1.74
N VAL A 29 -4.45 -14.26 -2.68
CA VAL A 29 -5.67 -14.12 -3.49
C VAL A 29 -5.65 -15.04 -4.72
N GLY A 30 -4.47 -15.46 -5.17
CA GLY A 30 -4.30 -16.33 -6.34
C GLY A 30 -4.52 -15.62 -7.67
N MET A 31 -4.27 -14.30 -7.73
CA MET A 31 -4.46 -13.53 -8.96
C MET A 31 -3.45 -12.39 -9.12
N GLN A 32 -3.33 -11.91 -10.37
CA GLN A 32 -2.56 -10.71 -10.68
C GLN A 32 -3.28 -9.48 -10.10
N MET A 33 -2.72 -8.92 -9.03
CA MET A 33 -3.26 -7.73 -8.39
C MET A 33 -2.59 -6.48 -8.98
N GLY A 34 -1.29 -6.35 -8.73
CA GLY A 34 -0.50 -5.19 -9.15
C GLY A 34 -0.07 -5.24 -10.62
N PRO A 35 0.49 -4.14 -11.14
CA PRO A 35 1.14 -4.13 -12.45
C PRO A 35 2.30 -5.13 -12.54
N ASN A 36 2.58 -5.59 -13.76
CA ASN A 36 3.77 -6.40 -14.06
C ASN A 36 5.01 -5.48 -14.06
N THR A 37 5.77 -5.47 -12.97
CA THR A 37 6.97 -4.66 -12.78
C THR A 37 8.27 -5.33 -13.20
N GLY A 38 8.20 -6.57 -13.70
CA GLY A 38 9.35 -7.41 -14.10
C GLY A 38 9.63 -8.54 -13.11
N ASP A 39 10.38 -9.56 -13.56
CA ASP A 39 10.87 -10.61 -12.66
C ASP A 39 11.99 -10.04 -11.79
N PRO A 40 11.84 -10.02 -10.46
CA PRO A 40 12.88 -9.52 -9.56
C PRO A 40 14.21 -10.26 -9.68
N ARG A 41 14.21 -11.52 -10.14
CA ARG A 41 15.45 -12.30 -10.37
C ARG A 41 16.33 -11.69 -11.46
N GLU A 42 15.74 -10.88 -12.35
CA GLU A 42 16.44 -10.22 -13.45
C GLU A 42 16.91 -8.80 -13.10
N PHE A 43 16.60 -8.29 -11.89
CA PHE A 43 17.03 -6.95 -11.48
C PHE A 43 18.55 -6.88 -11.28
N ALA A 44 19.19 -5.97 -12.01
CA ALA A 44 20.64 -5.78 -11.99
C ALA A 44 21.12 -4.98 -10.78
N ASP A 45 20.26 -4.12 -10.23
CA ASP A 45 20.56 -3.25 -9.10
C ASP A 45 19.34 -2.99 -8.22
N PHE A 46 19.57 -2.41 -7.05
CA PHE A 46 18.52 -2.07 -6.10
C PHE A 46 17.54 -1.01 -6.63
N GLU A 47 17.99 -0.13 -7.52
CA GLU A 47 17.13 0.94 -8.05
C GLU A 47 16.00 0.34 -8.89
N GLN A 48 16.26 -0.70 -9.67
CA GLN A 48 15.21 -1.43 -10.40
C GLN A 48 14.14 -2.02 -9.46
N LEU A 49 14.57 -2.62 -8.34
CA LEU A 49 13.63 -3.10 -7.31
C LEU A 49 12.85 -1.94 -6.68
N PHE A 50 13.52 -0.83 -6.37
CA PHE A 50 12.88 0.33 -5.77
C PHE A 50 11.84 0.95 -6.72
N GLN A 51 12.14 1.04 -8.01
CA GLN A 51 11.18 1.50 -9.03
C GLN A 51 10.01 0.54 -9.22
N ALA A 52 10.24 -0.78 -9.12
CA ALA A 52 9.15 -1.75 -9.07
C ALA A 52 8.25 -1.50 -7.85
N TRP A 53 8.84 -1.32 -6.67
CA TRP A 53 8.10 -0.99 -5.43
C TRP A 53 7.30 0.33 -5.55
N VAL A 54 7.88 1.39 -6.13
CA VAL A 54 7.19 2.66 -6.37
C VAL A 54 5.96 2.46 -7.27
N GLN A 55 6.10 1.73 -8.38
CA GLN A 55 4.99 1.44 -9.29
C GLN A 55 3.86 0.65 -8.59
N GLN A 56 4.21 -0.34 -7.76
CA GLN A 56 3.24 -1.09 -6.97
C GLN A 56 2.51 -0.18 -5.96
N MET A 57 3.23 0.72 -5.30
CA MET A 57 2.67 1.68 -4.34
C MET A 57 1.70 2.65 -5.02
N GLU A 58 2.11 3.25 -6.14
CA GLU A 58 1.29 4.17 -6.91
C GLU A 58 0.00 3.51 -7.38
N TRP A 59 0.10 2.28 -7.90
CA TRP A 59 -1.05 1.49 -8.31
C TRP A 59 -1.99 1.21 -7.13
N LEU A 60 -1.46 0.75 -5.99
CA LEU A 60 -2.26 0.39 -4.81
C LEU A 60 -3.01 1.61 -4.28
N PHE A 61 -2.31 2.73 -4.07
CA PHE A 61 -2.90 3.95 -3.54
C PHE A 61 -3.89 4.59 -4.50
N SER A 62 -3.56 4.66 -5.79
CA SER A 62 -4.47 5.17 -6.82
C SER A 62 -5.76 4.36 -6.86
N THR A 63 -5.66 3.03 -6.83
CA THR A 63 -6.82 2.13 -6.85
C THR A 63 -7.73 2.37 -5.64
N LEU A 64 -7.17 2.35 -4.43
CA LEU A 64 -7.94 2.52 -3.20
C LEU A 64 -8.60 3.91 -3.13
N VAL A 65 -7.88 4.97 -3.47
CA VAL A 65 -8.40 6.35 -3.44
C VAL A 65 -9.53 6.53 -4.46
N ARG A 66 -9.42 5.95 -5.66
CA ARG A 66 -10.49 6.01 -6.67
C ARG A 66 -11.77 5.35 -6.17
N THR A 67 -11.67 4.18 -5.55
CA THR A 67 -12.83 3.45 -5.01
C THR A 67 -13.52 4.25 -3.92
N VAL A 68 -12.77 4.80 -2.96
CA VAL A 68 -13.35 5.60 -1.87
C VAL A 68 -13.94 6.91 -2.38
N ASN A 69 -13.27 7.59 -3.32
CA ASN A 69 -13.78 8.83 -3.90
C ASN A 69 -15.08 8.61 -4.69
N LEU A 70 -15.23 7.46 -5.37
CA LEU A 70 -16.50 7.10 -6.01
C LEU A 70 -17.61 6.95 -4.97
N GLY A 71 -17.34 6.26 -3.85
CA GLY A 71 -18.29 6.14 -2.74
C GLY A 71 -18.71 7.51 -2.21
N ARG A 72 -17.74 8.38 -1.92
CA ARG A 72 -18.00 9.75 -1.43
C ARG A 72 -18.83 10.61 -2.39
N TYR A 73 -18.65 10.41 -3.69
CA TYR A 73 -19.45 11.11 -4.68
C TYR A 73 -20.93 10.67 -4.63
N MET A 74 -21.18 9.40 -4.31
CA MET A 74 -22.52 8.81 -4.26
C MET A 74 -23.18 8.84 -2.87
N ASP A 75 -22.39 9.04 -1.81
CA ASP A 75 -22.87 9.07 -0.43
C ASP A 75 -24.05 10.01 -0.19
N PRO A 76 -24.11 11.25 -0.75
CA PRO A 76 -25.25 12.13 -0.54
C PRO A 76 -26.56 11.59 -1.15
N GLU A 77 -26.47 10.80 -2.23
CA GLU A 77 -27.64 10.23 -2.90
C GLU A 77 -28.08 8.91 -2.25
N LEU A 78 -27.14 8.11 -1.76
CA LEU A 78 -27.40 6.75 -1.25
C LEU A 78 -27.51 6.68 0.28
N TYR A 79 -26.76 7.51 1.00
CA TYR A 79 -26.50 7.38 2.44
C TYR A 79 -26.46 8.74 3.17
N GLY A 80 -27.42 9.62 2.86
CA GLY A 80 -27.57 10.90 3.56
C GLY A 80 -27.64 10.75 5.09
N ARG A 81 -27.05 11.69 5.82
CA ARG A 81 -26.86 11.61 7.28
C ARG A 81 -27.51 12.80 8.00
N PRO A 82 -28.85 12.94 7.98
CA PRO A 82 -29.53 14.14 8.45
C PRO A 82 -29.25 14.48 9.93
N PHE A 83 -29.11 13.47 10.80
CA PHE A 83 -28.77 13.69 12.20
C PHE A 83 -27.34 14.22 12.38
N LEU A 84 -26.38 13.73 11.58
CA LEU A 84 -25.01 14.25 11.59
C LEU A 84 -24.96 15.66 10.99
N SER A 85 -25.71 15.90 9.91
CA SER A 85 -25.83 17.21 9.27
C SER A 85 -26.38 18.26 10.22
N ALA A 86 -27.36 17.91 11.07
CA ALA A 86 -27.91 18.82 12.08
C ALA A 86 -26.90 19.26 13.16
N THR A 87 -25.80 18.52 13.37
CA THR A 87 -24.75 18.86 14.34
C THR A 87 -23.53 19.53 13.72
N TYR A 88 -23.50 19.72 12.40
CA TYR A 88 -22.39 20.33 11.66
C TYR A 88 -22.73 21.75 11.20
N GLU A 89 -22.01 22.76 11.70
CA GLU A 89 -22.20 24.18 11.34
C GLU A 89 -22.25 24.41 9.82
N ARG A 90 -21.30 23.86 9.05
CA ARG A 90 -21.31 23.94 7.57
C ARG A 90 -22.62 23.42 6.96
N ALA A 91 -23.11 22.28 7.44
CA ALA A 91 -24.31 21.65 6.90
C ALA A 91 -25.56 22.48 7.22
N VAL A 92 -25.65 23.01 8.45
CA VAL A 92 -26.74 23.90 8.87
C VAL A 92 -26.75 25.21 8.08
N GLU A 93 -25.58 25.82 7.86
CA GLU A 93 -25.48 27.09 7.13
C GLU A 93 -25.73 26.95 5.63
N SER A 94 -25.26 25.85 5.01
CA SER A 94 -25.34 25.66 3.55
C SER A 94 -26.57 24.88 3.09
N GLY A 95 -27.27 24.18 4.00
CA GLY A 95 -28.34 23.25 3.64
C GLY A 95 -27.85 21.98 2.94
N LEU A 96 -26.54 21.73 2.93
CA LEU A 96 -25.93 20.53 2.35
C LEU A 96 -25.81 19.44 3.41
N ASP A 97 -25.93 18.17 3.00
CA ASP A 97 -25.63 17.06 3.89
C ASP A 97 -24.14 17.07 4.30
N ALA A 98 -23.84 16.64 5.52
CA ALA A 98 -22.48 16.57 6.04
C ALA A 98 -21.54 15.74 5.16
N VAL A 99 -22.06 14.72 4.47
CA VAL A 99 -21.30 13.87 3.54
C VAL A 99 -21.15 14.47 2.13
N SER A 100 -21.83 15.59 1.84
CA SER A 100 -21.71 16.25 0.54
C SER A 100 -20.27 16.68 0.26
N PRO A 101 -19.70 16.28 -0.89
CA PRO A 101 -18.36 16.70 -1.29
C PRO A 101 -18.30 18.13 -1.86
N GLU A 102 -19.44 18.84 -1.95
CA GLU A 102 -19.51 20.20 -2.50
C GLU A 102 -18.88 21.25 -1.57
N GLY A 103 -18.00 22.10 -2.10
CA GLY A 103 -17.32 23.13 -1.31
C GLY A 103 -15.97 22.64 -0.75
N GLU A 104 -15.73 22.82 0.56
CA GLU A 104 -14.47 22.41 1.18
C GLU A 104 -14.28 20.89 1.15
N ARG A 105 -13.26 20.45 0.40
CA ARG A 105 -12.83 19.05 0.40
C ARG A 105 -12.04 18.79 1.69
N GLY A 106 -12.44 17.75 2.41
CA GLY A 106 -11.68 17.26 3.57
C GLY A 106 -10.25 16.85 3.19
N ASN A 107 -9.38 16.75 4.19
CA ASN A 107 -7.99 16.38 4.00
C ASN A 107 -7.88 15.00 3.30
N CYS A 108 -7.09 14.92 2.23
CA CYS A 108 -6.81 13.68 1.52
C CYS A 108 -5.67 12.93 2.24
N TRP A 109 -6.01 12.14 3.26
CA TRP A 109 -5.02 11.27 3.90
C TRP A 109 -5.25 9.80 3.52
N ILE A 110 -4.15 9.05 3.48
CA ILE A 110 -4.13 7.59 3.34
C ILE A 110 -3.65 7.03 4.67
N THR A 111 -4.40 6.09 5.23
CA THR A 111 -3.94 5.32 6.39
C THR A 111 -3.09 4.15 5.89
N ALA A 112 -1.78 4.25 6.08
CA ALA A 112 -0.80 3.23 5.71
C ALA A 112 -0.55 2.29 6.90
N PHE A 113 -1.25 1.15 6.94
CA PHE A 113 -0.88 0.08 7.86
C PHE A 113 0.38 -0.63 7.34
N THR A 114 1.16 -1.16 8.28
CA THR A 114 2.39 -1.92 7.99
C THR A 114 3.35 -1.19 7.03
N TRP A 115 3.61 0.09 7.31
CA TRP A 115 4.51 0.90 6.49
C TRP A 115 5.99 0.56 6.73
N VAL A 116 6.35 0.33 7.99
CA VAL A 116 7.76 0.11 8.41
C VAL A 116 8.34 -1.16 7.80
N GLU A 117 7.49 -2.16 7.57
CA GLU A 117 7.82 -3.43 6.92
C GLU A 117 8.39 -3.22 5.51
N ASN A 118 7.98 -2.16 4.79
CA ASN A 118 8.59 -1.80 3.52
C ASN A 118 10.02 -1.31 3.70
N VAL A 119 10.25 -0.44 4.69
CA VAL A 119 11.57 0.15 4.96
C VAL A 119 12.55 -0.95 5.35
N ASP A 120 12.18 -1.80 6.29
CA ASP A 120 13.04 -2.89 6.76
C ASP A 120 13.31 -3.91 5.65
N SER A 121 12.28 -4.29 4.88
CA SER A 121 12.45 -5.24 3.77
C SER A 121 13.34 -4.68 2.67
N LEU A 122 13.13 -3.43 2.24
CA LEU A 122 13.95 -2.81 1.21
C LEU A 122 15.40 -2.62 1.67
N ALA A 123 15.61 -2.21 2.93
CA ALA A 123 16.95 -2.08 3.50
C ALA A 123 17.68 -3.43 3.55
N ALA A 124 17.00 -4.48 4.01
CA ALA A 124 17.55 -5.83 4.10
C ALA A 124 17.95 -6.37 2.72
N VAL A 125 17.09 -6.20 1.71
CA VAL A 125 17.40 -6.62 0.33
C VAL A 125 18.54 -5.80 -0.26
N LYS A 126 18.52 -4.47 -0.09
CA LYS A 126 19.61 -3.60 -0.55
C LYS A 126 20.94 -4.08 -0.01
N LYS A 127 21.01 -4.32 1.29
CA LYS A 127 22.25 -4.70 1.96
C LYS A 127 22.69 -6.11 1.63
N LEU A 128 21.85 -7.12 1.89
CA LEU A 128 22.26 -8.52 1.84
C LEU A 128 22.33 -9.08 0.41
N VAL A 129 21.54 -8.52 -0.53
CA VAL A 129 21.49 -8.99 -1.92
C VAL A 129 22.34 -8.12 -2.85
N PHE A 130 22.21 -6.79 -2.77
CA PHE A 130 22.87 -5.89 -3.73
C PHE A 130 24.23 -5.35 -3.26
N ASP A 131 24.35 -4.89 -2.01
CA ASP A 131 25.59 -4.29 -1.48
C ASP A 131 26.61 -5.37 -1.07
N ASP A 132 26.27 -6.21 -0.09
CA ASP A 132 27.14 -7.27 0.46
C ASP A 132 27.17 -8.53 -0.42
N LYS A 133 26.16 -8.71 -1.27
CA LYS A 133 25.99 -9.87 -2.18
C LYS A 133 26.14 -11.21 -1.46
N LYS A 134 25.65 -11.28 -0.22
CA LYS A 134 25.66 -12.51 0.57
C LYS A 134 24.70 -13.55 0.01
N TYR A 135 23.57 -13.10 -0.52
CA TYR A 135 22.53 -13.92 -1.13
C TYR A 135 22.18 -13.39 -2.52
N THR A 136 21.65 -14.26 -3.38
CA THR A 136 21.06 -13.84 -4.65
C THR A 136 19.56 -13.56 -4.49
N MET A 137 18.98 -12.81 -5.42
CA MET A 137 17.52 -12.57 -5.41
C MET A 137 16.73 -13.89 -5.55
N ASP A 138 17.23 -14.82 -6.37
CA ASP A 138 16.61 -16.15 -6.54
C ASP A 138 16.60 -16.97 -5.23
N GLN A 139 17.70 -16.92 -4.47
CA GLN A 139 17.78 -17.56 -3.16
C GLN A 139 16.78 -16.95 -2.17
N LEU A 140 16.67 -15.61 -2.16
CA LEU A 140 15.70 -14.92 -1.30
C LEU A 140 14.26 -15.32 -1.65
N ILE A 141 13.88 -15.29 -2.92
CA ILE A 141 12.52 -15.62 -3.34
C ILE A 141 12.18 -17.07 -3.00
N THR A 142 13.11 -18.00 -3.27
CA THR A 142 12.94 -19.41 -2.90
C THR A 142 12.75 -19.58 -1.39
N ALA A 143 13.53 -18.86 -0.58
CA ALA A 143 13.40 -18.88 0.87
C ALA A 143 12.05 -18.30 1.34
N LEU A 144 11.56 -17.24 0.71
CA LEU A 144 10.25 -16.64 1.00
C LEU A 144 9.09 -17.58 0.64
N GLU A 145 9.14 -18.22 -0.52
CA GLU A 145 8.16 -19.22 -0.99
C GLU A 145 8.09 -20.43 -0.04
N ALA A 146 9.23 -20.86 0.50
CA ALA A 146 9.34 -21.92 1.50
C ALA A 146 8.98 -21.46 2.93
N ASN A 147 8.53 -20.21 3.13
CA ASN A 147 8.32 -19.62 4.46
C ASN A 147 9.54 -19.80 5.40
N TRP A 148 10.74 -19.68 4.82
CA TRP A 148 12.04 -19.86 5.46
C TRP A 148 12.36 -21.28 5.98
N GLU A 149 11.54 -22.29 5.69
CA GLU A 149 11.83 -23.68 6.07
C GLU A 149 13.09 -24.17 5.33
N GLY A 150 14.13 -24.55 6.08
CA GLY A 150 15.43 -24.90 5.53
C GLY A 150 16.34 -23.71 5.19
N TYR A 151 15.89 -22.48 5.46
CA TYR A 151 16.63 -21.22 5.25
C TYR A 151 16.72 -20.40 6.54
N GLU A 152 16.75 -21.05 7.71
CA GLU A 152 16.64 -20.39 9.01
C GLU A 152 17.82 -19.45 9.31
N GLU A 153 19.03 -19.80 8.84
CA GLU A 153 20.20 -18.93 8.97
C GLU A 153 20.04 -17.65 8.14
N MET A 154 19.56 -17.78 6.89
CA MET A 154 19.26 -16.63 6.04
C MET A 154 18.21 -15.73 6.69
N ARG A 155 17.12 -16.31 7.23
CA ARG A 155 16.10 -15.55 7.98
C ARG A 155 16.70 -14.76 9.14
N LEU A 156 17.60 -15.36 9.92
CA LEU A 156 18.25 -14.69 11.04
C LEU A 156 19.14 -13.53 10.58
N ASP A 157 19.78 -13.65 9.43
CA ASP A 157 20.58 -12.57 8.86
C ASP A 157 19.72 -11.40 8.38
N PHE A 158 18.58 -11.68 7.74
CA PHE A 158 17.60 -10.64 7.38
C PHE A 158 17.01 -9.92 8.59
N VAL A 159 16.98 -10.55 9.77
CA VAL A 159 16.50 -9.92 11.01
C VAL A 159 17.60 -9.16 11.77
N LYS A 160 18.82 -9.69 11.82
CA LYS A 160 19.88 -9.19 12.71
C LYS A 160 20.96 -8.37 12.01
N LYS A 161 21.11 -8.53 10.70
CA LYS A 161 22.23 -7.99 9.91
C LYS A 161 21.77 -7.11 8.75
N ALA A 162 20.46 -6.92 8.56
CA ALA A 162 19.89 -5.89 7.71
C ALA A 162 20.35 -4.49 8.12
#